data_AF-A0A131ZU04-F1
#
_entry.id   AF-A0A131ZU04-F1
#
_cell.length_a   1.000
_cell.length_b   1.000
_cell.length_c   1.000
_cell.angle_alpha   90.00
_cell.angle_beta   90.00
_cell.angle_gamma   90.00
#
_symmetry.space_group_name_H-M   'P 1'
#
loop_
_entity.id
_entity.type
_entity.pdbx_description
1 polymer ?
#
loop_
_entity_poly.entity_id
_entity_poly.type
_entity_poly.pdbx_seq_one_letter_code
_entity_poly.pdbx_strand_id
1 'polypeptide(L)'
;MKANNCYLNLLINNGIDEIIIEQKRFSFDNKDKLKREFLSGNSSFPDSGGHGDDHHQRNQLRSIIKLFSLDFILVYTALLLKKRIIVYHHDPKILFDFAVALPDLMPHRPDARHQELVPNIDLMDPKQINDLQRRSHFIATFLDARVSERESLFDIFINLAAIEITIPHERKEIFAMTKTHKEIAIALVRVANKDDSDDDDDIIKEVSKKTNEILSTLHTSFLDSETRRILDDDRLEERFNSSPSSLNLKQFYWNLALAEGFKF
;
A
#
# COMPACT_ATOMS: atom_id res chain seq x y z
N MET A 1 -38.01 -2.55 -11.19
CA MET A 1 -37.49 -3.93 -10.99
C MET A 1 -37.00 -4.64 -12.27
N LYS A 2 -36.89 -4.00 -13.44
CA LYS A 2 -36.34 -4.63 -14.68
C LYS A 2 -34.89 -4.22 -15.05
N ALA A 3 -34.26 -3.30 -14.31
CA ALA A 3 -32.91 -2.80 -14.61
C ALA A 3 -31.76 -3.71 -14.13
N ASN A 4 -31.98 -4.54 -13.10
CA ASN A 4 -30.92 -5.38 -12.53
C ASN A 4 -30.57 -6.61 -13.37
N ASN A 5 -31.40 -6.97 -14.36
CA ASN A 5 -31.15 -8.13 -15.23
C ASN A 5 -30.38 -7.78 -16.53
N CYS A 6 -30.14 -6.49 -16.81
CA CYS A 6 -29.25 -6.07 -17.91
C CYS A 6 -27.78 -6.08 -17.49
N TYR A 7 -27.48 -5.74 -16.22
CA TYR A 7 -26.11 -5.72 -15.67
C TYR A 7 -25.45 -7.11 -15.67
N LEU A 8 -26.22 -8.17 -15.38
CA LEU A 8 -25.69 -9.54 -15.37
C LEU A 8 -25.39 -10.07 -16.77
N ASN A 9 -26.08 -9.60 -17.81
CA ASN A 9 -25.83 -10.04 -19.19
C ASN A 9 -24.68 -9.27 -19.87
N LEU A 10 -24.36 -8.05 -19.42
CA LEU A 10 -23.15 -7.34 -19.86
C LEU A 10 -21.86 -7.89 -19.23
N LEU A 11 -21.94 -8.47 -18.02
CA LEU A 11 -20.80 -9.09 -17.33
C LEU A 11 -20.30 -10.39 -17.97
N ILE A 12 -21.09 -11.01 -18.86
CA ILE A 12 -20.74 -12.31 -19.48
C ILE A 12 -19.99 -12.12 -20.81
N ASN A 13 -20.13 -10.97 -21.49
CA ASN A 13 -19.69 -10.83 -22.88
C ASN A 13 -18.55 -9.83 -23.15
N ASN A 14 -18.20 -8.95 -22.21
CA ASN A 14 -17.22 -7.91 -22.48
C ASN A 14 -15.92 -8.15 -21.69
N GLY A 15 -14.81 -8.18 -22.42
CA GLY A 15 -13.48 -8.48 -21.91
C GLY A 15 -13.03 -7.56 -20.77
N ILE A 16 -12.08 -8.08 -19.98
CA ILE A 16 -11.48 -7.50 -18.77
C ILE A 16 -11.11 -6.00 -18.93
N ASP A 17 -10.81 -5.54 -20.14
CA ASP A 17 -10.41 -4.18 -20.44
C ASP A 17 -11.53 -3.14 -20.30
N GLU A 18 -12.81 -3.47 -20.55
CA GLU A 18 -13.93 -2.52 -20.39
C GLU A 18 -14.31 -2.32 -18.91
N ILE A 19 -14.20 -3.37 -18.09
CA ILE A 19 -14.43 -3.28 -16.63
C ILE A 19 -13.39 -2.35 -15.98
N ILE A 20 -12.15 -2.37 -16.47
CA ILE A 20 -11.07 -1.50 -15.99
C ILE A 20 -11.35 -0.02 -16.36
N ILE A 21 -11.91 0.23 -17.54
CA ILE A 21 -12.24 1.59 -17.99
C ILE A 21 -13.40 2.17 -17.17
N GLU A 22 -14.47 1.40 -16.94
CA GLU A 22 -15.58 1.87 -16.10
C GLU A 22 -15.19 2.02 -14.63
N GLN A 23 -14.36 1.14 -14.06
CA GLN A 23 -13.85 1.31 -12.69
C GLN A 23 -12.90 2.49 -12.55
N LYS A 24 -12.06 2.79 -13.56
CA LYS A 24 -11.24 4.01 -13.57
C LYS A 24 -12.09 5.26 -13.64
N ARG A 25 -13.19 5.25 -14.42
CA ARG A 25 -14.12 6.39 -14.54
C ARG A 25 -14.91 6.62 -13.25
N PHE A 26 -15.36 5.54 -12.61
CA PHE A 26 -16.03 5.59 -11.30
C PHE A 26 -15.08 6.01 -10.17
N SER A 27 -13.80 5.60 -10.21
CA SER A 27 -12.75 6.02 -9.28
C SER A 27 -12.42 7.52 -9.43
N PHE A 28 -12.41 8.06 -10.65
CA PHE A 28 -12.05 9.47 -10.90
C PHE A 28 -13.10 10.46 -10.37
N ASP A 29 -14.40 10.25 -10.65
CA ASP A 29 -15.47 11.14 -10.17
C ASP A 29 -15.67 11.06 -8.65
N ASN A 30 -15.29 9.95 -8.02
CA ASN A 30 -15.42 9.76 -6.58
C ASN A 30 -14.20 10.27 -5.79
N LYS A 31 -13.02 10.42 -6.44
CA LYS A 31 -11.80 10.95 -5.81
C LYS A 31 -12.00 12.37 -5.27
N ASP A 32 -12.71 13.26 -5.99
CA ASP A 32 -12.96 14.64 -5.52
C ASP A 32 -13.98 14.75 -4.38
N LYS A 33 -14.89 13.78 -4.28
CA LYS A 33 -15.84 13.67 -3.16
C LYS A 33 -15.16 13.09 -1.92
N LEU A 34 -14.42 11.98 -2.08
CA LEU A 34 -13.63 11.35 -1.02
C LEU A 34 -12.51 12.26 -0.52
N LYS A 35 -11.87 13.04 -1.41
CA LYS A 35 -10.93 14.11 -1.06
C LYS A 35 -11.58 15.12 -0.12
N ARG A 36 -12.81 15.56 -0.42
CA ARG A 36 -13.54 16.50 0.44
C ARG A 36 -13.96 15.84 1.75
N GLU A 37 -14.41 14.60 1.76
CA GLU A 37 -14.82 13.89 2.98
C GLU A 37 -13.63 13.62 3.92
N PHE A 38 -12.49 13.17 3.40
CA PHE A 38 -11.28 12.93 4.18
C PHE A 38 -10.62 14.24 4.67
N LEU A 39 -10.55 15.27 3.82
CA LEU A 39 -9.89 16.54 4.15
C LEU A 39 -10.77 17.53 4.94
N SER A 40 -12.09 17.36 4.97
CA SER A 40 -13.00 18.26 5.71
C SER A 40 -13.14 17.93 7.19
N GLY A 41 -12.61 16.80 7.66
CA GLY A 41 -12.76 16.37 9.05
C GLY A 41 -14.21 16.08 9.48
N ASN A 42 -15.19 16.16 8.57
CA ASN A 42 -16.58 15.80 8.81
C ASN A 42 -16.77 14.30 8.60
N SER A 43 -16.25 13.52 9.54
CA SER A 43 -16.77 12.18 9.78
C SER A 43 -18.15 12.31 10.44
N SER A 44 -19.16 12.66 9.66
CA SER A 44 -20.56 12.57 10.10
C SER A 44 -20.95 11.09 10.12
N PHE A 45 -20.48 10.35 11.12
CA PHE A 45 -21.03 9.03 11.46
C PHE A 45 -22.10 9.21 12.53
N PRO A 46 -23.17 8.38 12.51
CA PRO A 46 -24.26 8.48 13.47
C PRO A 46 -23.72 8.23 14.88
N ASP A 47 -23.87 9.26 15.72
CA ASP A 47 -23.56 9.24 17.15
C ASP A 47 -24.36 8.11 17.82
N SER A 48 -23.66 7.03 18.14
CA SER A 48 -24.16 5.96 18.99
C SER A 48 -23.25 5.91 20.21
N GLY A 49 -23.67 6.63 21.25
CA GLY A 49 -22.93 6.76 22.49
C GLY A 49 -22.55 5.41 23.11
N GLY A 50 -21.30 5.31 23.57
CA GLY A 50 -20.81 4.17 24.32
C GLY A 50 -19.30 4.25 24.55
N HIS A 51 -18.91 4.22 25.82
CA HIS A 51 -17.55 4.22 26.36
C HIS A 51 -16.48 3.40 25.60
N GLY A 52 -15.26 3.96 25.53
CA GLY A 52 -14.01 3.18 25.41
C GLY A 52 -13.06 3.71 24.34
N ASP A 53 -12.00 4.39 24.77
CA ASP A 53 -10.83 4.76 23.97
C ASP A 53 -10.25 3.49 23.29
N ASP A 54 -10.36 3.41 21.95
CA ASP A 54 -9.52 2.63 21.00
C ASP A 54 -10.18 2.50 19.61
N HIS A 55 -11.47 2.83 19.46
CA HIS A 55 -12.22 2.65 18.21
C HIS A 55 -11.97 3.71 17.11
N HIS A 56 -11.32 4.83 17.41
CA HIS A 56 -11.13 5.93 16.44
C HIS A 56 -10.06 5.66 15.35
N GLN A 57 -9.21 4.65 15.53
CA GLN A 57 -8.15 4.29 14.56
C GLN A 57 -8.62 3.28 13.52
N ARG A 58 -9.70 2.53 13.81
CA ARG A 58 -10.13 1.36 13.05
C ARG A 58 -10.89 1.64 11.75
N ASN A 59 -11.06 2.90 11.33
CA ASN A 59 -11.80 3.26 10.10
C ASN A 59 -10.95 4.06 9.10
N GLN A 60 -9.65 4.20 9.36
CA GLN A 60 -8.75 5.01 8.54
C GLN A 60 -8.22 4.25 7.33
N LEU A 61 -8.00 2.93 7.42
CA LEU A 61 -7.48 2.13 6.32
C LEU A 61 -8.44 2.07 5.15
N ARG A 62 -9.75 1.88 5.41
CA ARG A 62 -10.76 1.90 4.35
C ARG A 62 -10.78 3.22 3.61
N SER A 63 -10.70 4.32 4.35
CA SER A 63 -10.67 5.66 3.80
C SER A 63 -9.43 5.86 2.91
N ILE A 64 -8.26 5.39 3.36
CA ILE A 64 -7.00 5.45 2.61
C ILE A 64 -7.08 4.61 1.32
N ILE A 65 -7.60 3.39 1.39
CA ILE A 65 -7.74 2.51 0.21
C ILE A 65 -8.72 3.12 -0.78
N LYS A 66 -9.84 3.69 -0.33
CA LYS A 66 -10.78 4.40 -1.21
C LYS A 66 -10.12 5.63 -1.87
N LEU A 67 -9.35 6.39 -1.09
CA LEU A 67 -8.67 7.61 -1.54
C LEU A 67 -7.69 7.33 -2.70
N PHE A 68 -6.85 6.31 -2.56
CA PHE A 68 -5.85 5.94 -3.57
C PHE A 68 -6.35 4.90 -4.58
N SER A 69 -7.46 4.22 -4.30
CA SER A 69 -8.02 3.15 -5.13
C SER A 69 -6.96 2.09 -5.49
N LEU A 70 -6.70 1.84 -6.77
CA LEU A 70 -5.69 0.87 -7.20
C LEU A 70 -4.26 1.35 -6.95
N ASP A 71 -4.00 2.66 -6.89
CA ASP A 71 -2.66 3.21 -6.67
C ASP A 71 -2.15 2.89 -5.25
N PHE A 72 -3.06 2.55 -4.34
CA PHE A 72 -2.75 2.08 -2.98
C PHE A 72 -1.79 0.89 -2.97
N ILE A 73 -1.79 0.07 -4.04
CA ILE A 73 -0.86 -1.05 -4.16
C ILE A 73 0.60 -0.62 -4.04
N LEU A 74 0.94 0.60 -4.49
CA LEU A 74 2.29 1.14 -4.37
C LEU A 74 2.68 1.32 -2.90
N VAL A 75 1.75 1.85 -2.09
CA VAL A 75 1.96 2.02 -0.64
C VAL A 75 2.08 0.66 0.03
N TYR A 76 1.17 -0.27 -0.26
CA TYR A 76 1.23 -1.64 0.27
C TYR A 76 2.54 -2.34 -0.06
N THR A 77 2.99 -2.29 -1.33
CA THR A 77 4.26 -2.87 -1.77
C THR A 77 5.44 -2.19 -1.09
N ALA A 78 5.41 -0.87 -0.89
CA ALA A 78 6.46 -0.13 -0.17
C ALA A 78 6.66 -0.63 1.25
N LEU A 79 5.55 -0.81 1.97
CA LEU A 79 5.53 -1.33 3.34
C LEU A 79 6.02 -2.78 3.38
N LEU A 80 5.51 -3.61 2.47
CA LEU A 80 5.89 -5.01 2.39
C LEU A 80 7.40 -5.17 2.12
N LEU A 81 7.96 -4.36 1.23
CA LEU A 81 9.38 -4.41 0.86
C LEU A 81 10.32 -3.61 1.78
N LYS A 82 9.83 -3.08 2.92
CA LYS A 82 10.58 -2.21 3.85
C LYS A 82 11.30 -1.08 3.10
N LYS A 83 10.53 -0.24 2.41
CA LYS A 83 11.05 0.91 1.67
C LYS A 83 10.90 2.21 2.44
N ARG A 84 11.63 3.24 2.00
CA ARG A 84 11.60 4.58 2.59
C ARG A 84 10.40 5.33 2.02
N ILE A 85 9.39 5.56 2.85
CA ILE A 85 8.14 6.23 2.50
C ILE A 85 8.17 7.62 3.12
N ILE A 86 7.95 8.64 2.30
CA ILE A 86 7.73 10.01 2.77
C ILE A 86 6.28 10.39 2.48
N VAL A 87 5.63 10.98 3.48
CA VAL A 87 4.27 11.50 3.38
C VAL A 87 4.32 13.01 3.59
N TYR A 88 3.65 13.76 2.72
CA TYR A 88 3.54 15.22 2.81
C TYR A 88 2.08 15.65 2.85
N HIS A 89 1.79 16.58 3.77
CA HIS A 89 0.54 17.34 3.82
C HIS A 89 0.77 18.67 4.56
N HIS A 90 -0.05 19.69 4.29
CA HIS A 90 0.04 20.99 4.96
C HIS A 90 -0.59 20.98 6.37
N ASP A 91 -1.61 20.15 6.57
CA ASP A 91 -2.24 19.90 7.88
C ASP A 91 -1.53 18.74 8.62
N PRO A 92 -0.90 18.98 9.79
CA PRO A 92 -0.24 17.96 10.59
C PRO A 92 -1.18 16.88 11.12
N LYS A 93 -2.47 17.18 11.34
CA LYS A 93 -3.42 16.21 11.87
C LYS A 93 -3.71 15.12 10.84
N ILE A 94 -4.10 15.53 9.63
CA ILE A 94 -4.35 14.62 8.50
C ILE A 94 -3.10 13.78 8.20
N LEU A 95 -1.93 14.42 8.26
CA LEU A 95 -0.65 13.77 8.04
C LEU A 95 -0.36 12.66 9.04
N PHE A 96 -0.57 12.95 10.33
CA PHE A 96 -0.35 11.99 11.40
C PHE A 96 -1.37 10.86 11.37
N ASP A 97 -2.66 11.18 11.22
CA ASP A 97 -3.74 10.21 11.10
C ASP A 97 -3.44 9.21 9.95
N PHE A 98 -3.05 9.71 8.78
CA PHE A 98 -2.65 8.85 7.66
C PHE A 98 -1.45 7.95 7.98
N ALA A 99 -0.37 8.53 8.53
CA ALA A 99 0.89 7.81 8.71
C ALA A 99 0.83 6.76 9.82
N VAL A 100 0.01 6.98 10.86
CA VAL A 100 -0.19 6.03 11.97
C VAL A 100 -1.00 4.81 11.52
N ALA A 101 -1.88 4.94 10.53
CA ALA A 101 -2.65 3.83 10.00
C ALA A 101 -1.83 2.89 9.11
N LEU A 102 -0.77 3.37 8.43
CA LEU A 102 -0.01 2.55 7.48
C LEU A 102 0.60 1.26 8.07
N PRO A 103 1.21 1.26 9.27
CA PRO A 103 1.73 0.03 9.88
C PRO A 103 0.69 -1.07 10.10
N ASP A 104 -0.60 -0.73 10.25
CA ASP A 104 -1.67 -1.72 10.47
C ASP A 104 -1.90 -2.62 9.24
N LEU A 105 -1.38 -2.22 8.08
CA LEU A 105 -1.36 -3.05 6.86
C LEU A 105 -0.34 -4.18 6.94
N MET A 106 0.58 -4.18 7.91
CA MET A 106 1.62 -5.19 8.06
C MET A 106 1.43 -6.00 9.35
N PRO A 107 0.27 -6.68 9.57
CA PRO A 107 -0.01 -7.37 10.83
C PRO A 107 0.94 -8.55 11.11
N HIS A 108 1.63 -9.06 10.07
CA HIS A 108 2.67 -10.08 10.20
C HIS A 108 3.97 -9.53 10.83
N ARG A 109 4.11 -8.21 10.98
CA ARG A 109 5.28 -7.52 11.57
C ARG A 109 4.83 -6.63 12.73
N PRO A 110 4.71 -7.15 13.95
CA PRO A 110 4.29 -6.36 15.12
C PRO A 110 5.25 -5.19 15.42
N ASP A 111 6.53 -5.29 15.03
CA ASP A 111 7.53 -4.24 15.23
C ASP A 111 7.35 -3.00 14.33
N ALA A 112 6.61 -3.12 13.22
CA ALA A 112 6.46 -2.06 12.21
C ALA A 112 5.85 -0.78 12.79
N ARG A 113 4.94 -0.90 13.77
CA ARG A 113 4.25 0.23 14.39
C ARG A 113 5.19 1.15 15.19
N HIS A 114 6.28 0.60 15.74
CA HIS A 114 7.17 1.33 16.65
C HIS A 114 8.51 1.72 16.03
N GLN A 115 8.99 0.98 15.04
CA GLN A 115 10.34 1.18 14.50
C GLN A 115 10.37 2.05 13.24
N GLU A 116 9.25 2.15 12.52
CA GLU A 116 9.24 2.69 11.16
C GLU A 116 8.73 4.13 11.09
N LEU A 117 7.82 4.56 11.97
CA LEU A 117 7.19 5.89 11.91
C LEU A 117 8.09 7.00 12.51
N VAL A 118 8.37 8.04 11.73
CA VAL A 118 9.11 9.24 12.13
C VAL A 118 8.28 10.48 11.79
N PRO A 119 7.45 10.96 12.74
CA PRO A 119 6.53 12.06 12.46
C PRO A 119 7.25 13.43 12.48
N ASN A 120 6.72 14.36 11.67
CA ASN A 120 6.99 15.79 11.66
C ASN A 120 8.47 16.17 11.56
N ILE A 121 9.11 15.71 10.48
CA ILE A 121 10.52 15.99 10.22
C ILE A 121 10.68 17.38 9.63
N ASP A 122 11.64 18.12 10.18
CA ASP A 122 12.06 19.40 9.62
C ASP A 122 13.12 19.20 8.54
N LEU A 123 12.80 19.65 7.32
CA LEU A 123 13.72 19.60 6.19
C LEU A 123 14.98 20.47 6.38
N MET A 124 14.87 21.48 7.25
CA MET A 124 15.94 22.42 7.59
C MET A 124 16.85 21.91 8.71
N ASP A 125 16.47 20.86 9.44
CA ASP A 125 17.32 20.25 10.45
C ASP A 125 18.21 19.16 9.83
N PRO A 126 19.51 19.43 9.63
CA PRO A 126 20.41 18.46 9.01
C PRO A 126 20.61 17.20 9.88
N LYS A 127 20.37 17.25 11.19
CA LYS A 127 20.50 16.07 12.06
C LYS A 127 19.41 15.06 11.76
N GLN A 128 18.16 15.52 11.70
CA GLN A 128 17.01 14.65 11.39
C GLN A 128 17.13 14.03 9.99
N ILE A 129 17.55 14.83 9.00
CA ILE A 129 17.76 14.33 7.64
C ILE A 129 18.89 13.29 7.59
N ASN A 130 20.00 13.51 8.30
CA ASN A 130 21.10 12.53 8.36
C ASN A 130 20.64 11.23 9.05
N ASP A 131 19.88 11.34 10.13
CA ASP A 131 19.33 10.17 10.84
C ASP A 131 18.37 9.37 9.94
N LEU A 132 17.53 10.04 9.14
CA LEU A 132 16.71 9.36 8.14
C LEU A 132 17.53 8.64 7.07
N GLN A 133 18.57 9.29 6.55
CA GLN A 133 19.43 8.69 5.51
C GLN A 133 20.14 7.43 5.98
N ARG A 134 20.40 7.30 7.29
CA ARG A 134 20.99 6.10 7.89
C ARG A 134 20.01 4.94 8.05
N ARG A 135 18.70 5.22 8.06
CA ARG A 135 17.68 4.18 8.17
C ARG A 135 17.49 3.50 6.82
N SER A 136 17.45 2.18 6.84
CA SER A 136 17.18 1.38 5.63
C SER A 136 15.72 1.47 5.17
N HIS A 137 14.80 1.75 6.10
CA HIS A 137 13.37 1.87 5.87
C HIS A 137 12.75 2.78 6.94
N PHE A 138 11.69 3.49 6.57
CA PHE A 138 10.94 4.37 7.47
C PHE A 138 9.66 4.86 6.78
N ILE A 139 8.73 5.35 7.58
CA ILE A 139 7.58 6.17 7.20
C ILE A 139 7.81 7.53 7.85
N ALA A 140 8.19 8.53 7.07
CA ALA A 140 8.48 9.86 7.58
C ALA A 140 7.42 10.85 7.12
N THR A 141 7.04 11.77 8.00
CA THR A 141 6.06 12.81 7.65
C THR A 141 6.68 14.19 7.60
N PHE A 142 6.32 14.97 6.58
CA PHE A 142 6.85 16.31 6.34
C PHE A 142 5.71 17.31 6.13
N LEU A 143 5.88 18.50 6.69
CA LEU A 143 5.00 19.65 6.45
C LEU A 143 5.49 20.54 5.30
N ASP A 144 6.69 20.25 4.78
CA ASP A 144 7.33 21.03 3.72
C ASP A 144 7.29 20.27 2.39
N ALA A 145 6.65 20.87 1.38
CA ALA A 145 6.49 20.28 0.05
C ALA A 145 7.83 20.05 -0.67
N ARG A 146 8.87 20.82 -0.32
CA ARG A 146 10.21 20.77 -0.95
C ARG A 146 10.92 19.43 -0.75
N VAL A 147 10.41 18.57 0.13
CA VAL A 147 10.92 17.21 0.29
C VAL A 147 10.80 16.39 -1.00
N SER A 148 9.82 16.70 -1.86
CA SER A 148 9.63 16.03 -3.15
C SER A 148 10.82 16.20 -4.11
N GLU A 149 11.56 17.31 -4.00
CA GLU A 149 12.74 17.59 -4.81
C GLU A 149 13.96 16.75 -4.39
N ARG A 150 13.90 16.11 -3.21
CA ARG A 150 14.99 15.30 -2.65
C ARG A 150 14.76 13.81 -2.86
N GLU A 151 14.67 13.40 -4.13
CA GLU A 151 14.41 12.00 -4.54
C GLU A 151 15.36 10.96 -3.91
N SER A 152 16.58 11.35 -3.52
CA SER A 152 17.53 10.46 -2.84
C SER A 152 17.10 10.01 -1.44
N LEU A 153 16.21 10.77 -0.77
CA LEU A 153 15.78 10.50 0.60
C LEU A 153 14.76 9.37 0.70
N PHE A 154 13.98 9.13 -0.36
CA PHE A 154 12.83 8.23 -0.31
C PHE A 154 12.83 7.28 -1.50
N ASP A 155 12.04 6.22 -1.37
CA ASP A 155 11.71 5.33 -2.46
C ASP A 155 10.29 5.59 -2.98
N ILE A 156 9.39 6.05 -2.10
CA ILE A 156 8.06 6.55 -2.46
C ILE A 156 7.77 7.86 -1.73
N PHE A 157 7.21 8.82 -2.47
CA PHE A 157 6.67 10.05 -1.94
C PHE A 157 5.16 10.10 -2.11
N ILE A 158 4.43 10.36 -1.03
CA ILE A 158 2.97 10.47 -1.01
C ILE A 158 2.62 11.92 -0.73
N ASN A 159 2.09 12.60 -1.74
CA ASN A 159 1.53 13.94 -1.58
C ASN A 159 0.04 13.81 -1.26
N LEU A 160 -0.32 13.86 0.02
CA LEU A 160 -1.72 13.75 0.45
C LEU A 160 -2.57 14.93 -0.01
N ALA A 161 -1.97 16.12 -0.16
CA ALA A 161 -2.70 17.31 -0.59
C ALA A 161 -3.14 17.20 -2.06
N ALA A 162 -2.29 16.56 -2.88
CA ALA A 162 -2.60 16.24 -4.28
C ALA A 162 -3.30 14.89 -4.45
N ILE A 163 -3.23 14.00 -3.45
CA ILE A 163 -3.58 12.57 -3.55
C ILE A 163 -2.79 11.92 -4.69
N GLU A 164 -1.48 12.05 -4.60
CA GLU A 164 -0.56 11.54 -5.61
C GLU A 164 0.55 10.73 -4.95
N ILE A 165 0.94 9.64 -5.62
CA ILE A 165 2.07 8.81 -5.24
C ILE A 165 3.12 8.96 -6.33
N THR A 166 4.31 9.41 -5.94
CA THR A 166 5.44 9.62 -6.84
C THR A 166 6.55 8.64 -6.50
N ILE A 167 7.12 8.03 -7.54
CA ILE A 167 8.25 7.10 -7.43
C ILE A 167 9.43 7.70 -8.21
N PRO A 168 10.58 7.96 -7.55
CA PRO A 168 11.80 8.38 -8.21
C PRO A 168 12.20 7.44 -9.34
N HIS A 169 12.79 7.97 -10.41
CA HIS A 169 13.11 7.18 -11.61
C HIS A 169 13.99 5.96 -11.28
N GLU A 170 14.98 6.14 -10.40
CA GLU A 170 15.91 5.10 -9.96
C GLU A 170 15.25 3.94 -9.20
N ARG A 171 14.03 4.14 -8.67
CA ARG A 171 13.31 3.16 -7.84
C ARG A 171 12.15 2.51 -8.57
N LYS A 172 11.79 2.98 -9.76
CA LYS A 172 10.63 2.49 -10.54
C LYS A 172 10.66 0.99 -10.79
N GLU A 173 11.83 0.42 -11.03
CA GLU A 173 11.99 -1.01 -11.31
C GLU A 173 11.57 -1.89 -10.12
N ILE A 174 11.81 -1.42 -8.89
CA ILE A 174 11.42 -2.13 -7.65
C ILE A 174 9.89 -2.20 -7.53
N PHE A 175 9.20 -1.20 -8.09
CA PHE A 175 7.74 -1.10 -8.10
C PHE A 175 7.14 -1.51 -9.45
N ALA A 176 7.85 -2.31 -10.24
CA ALA A 176 7.30 -2.86 -11.47
C ALA A 176 6.10 -3.78 -11.17
N MET A 177 4.91 -3.35 -11.57
CA MET A 177 3.67 -4.05 -11.26
C MET A 177 3.58 -5.41 -11.96
N THR A 178 3.21 -6.43 -11.20
CA THR A 178 2.97 -7.79 -11.69
C THR A 178 1.48 -8.12 -11.66
N LYS A 179 1.10 -9.27 -12.22
CA LYS A 179 -0.28 -9.78 -12.12
C LYS A 179 -0.74 -9.89 -10.66
N THR A 180 0.13 -10.40 -9.79
CA THR A 180 -0.10 -10.53 -8.35
C THR A 180 -0.46 -9.19 -7.69
N HIS A 181 0.30 -8.14 -8.00
CA HIS A 181 0.03 -6.79 -7.47
C HIS A 181 -1.36 -6.30 -7.86
N LYS A 182 -1.78 -6.49 -9.12
CA LYS A 182 -3.10 -6.08 -9.61
C LYS A 182 -4.22 -6.85 -8.89
N GLU A 183 -4.07 -8.16 -8.71
CA GLU A 183 -5.06 -8.98 -8.01
C GLU A 183 -5.24 -8.57 -6.55
N ILE A 184 -4.14 -8.26 -5.86
CA ILE A 184 -4.18 -7.74 -4.48
C ILE A 184 -4.88 -6.38 -4.45
N ALA A 185 -4.51 -5.46 -5.33
CA ALA A 185 -5.12 -4.13 -5.40
C ALA A 185 -6.64 -4.21 -5.56
N ILE A 186 -7.11 -5.05 -6.50
CA ILE A 186 -8.53 -5.27 -6.75
C ILE A 186 -9.22 -5.89 -5.53
N ALA A 187 -8.59 -6.88 -4.88
CA ALA A 187 -9.15 -7.51 -3.69
C ALA A 187 -9.33 -6.50 -2.55
N LEU A 188 -8.32 -5.67 -2.30
CA LEU A 188 -8.36 -4.64 -1.24
C LEU A 188 -9.40 -3.56 -1.53
N VAL A 189 -9.45 -3.04 -2.76
CA VAL A 189 -10.49 -2.06 -3.16
C VAL A 189 -11.88 -2.66 -3.05
N ARG A 190 -12.05 -3.93 -3.42
CA ARG A 190 -13.34 -4.63 -3.29
C ARG A 190 -13.78 -4.75 -1.84
N VAL A 191 -12.88 -5.08 -0.92
CA VAL A 191 -13.20 -5.16 0.51
C VAL A 191 -13.50 -3.77 1.07
N ALA A 192 -12.71 -2.75 0.71
CA ALA A 192 -12.94 -1.38 1.14
C ALA A 192 -14.30 -0.81 0.68
N ASN A 193 -14.78 -1.22 -0.50
CA ASN A 193 -16.07 -0.82 -1.06
C ASN A 193 -17.28 -1.64 -0.56
N LYS A 194 -17.10 -2.63 0.33
CA LYS A 194 -18.23 -3.28 0.98
C LYS A 194 -18.85 -2.31 1.98
N ASP A 195 -20.10 -1.91 1.75
CA ASP A 195 -20.81 -0.96 2.60
C ASP A 195 -21.36 -1.59 3.91
N ASP A 196 -21.19 -2.90 4.10
CA ASP A 196 -21.78 -3.66 5.21
C ASP A 196 -20.90 -3.75 6.47
N SER A 197 -19.80 -3.00 6.55
CA SER A 197 -18.79 -3.17 7.59
C SER A 197 -18.32 -1.82 8.15
N ASP A 198 -18.61 -1.62 9.44
CA ASP A 198 -18.30 -0.40 10.19
C ASP A 198 -16.84 -0.36 10.71
N ASP A 199 -16.06 -1.43 10.52
CA ASP A 199 -14.68 -1.61 11.02
C ASP A 199 -13.72 -1.97 9.85
N ASP A 200 -12.43 -1.68 10.00
CA ASP A 200 -11.34 -2.07 9.10
C ASP A 200 -10.84 -3.51 9.37
N ASP A 201 -11.41 -4.23 10.34
CA ASP A 201 -11.12 -5.64 10.65
C ASP A 201 -11.12 -6.55 9.40
N ASP A 202 -12.07 -6.35 8.48
CA ASP A 202 -12.16 -7.13 7.24
C ASP A 202 -11.00 -6.82 6.29
N ILE A 203 -10.55 -5.56 6.28
CA ILE A 203 -9.40 -5.11 5.49
C ILE A 203 -8.14 -5.74 6.06
N ILE A 204 -7.94 -5.65 7.38
CA ILE A 204 -6.77 -6.23 8.05
C ILE A 204 -6.71 -7.75 7.80
N LYS A 205 -7.85 -8.45 7.89
CA LYS A 205 -7.94 -9.88 7.58
C LYS A 205 -7.58 -10.19 6.13
N GLU A 206 -8.11 -9.44 5.17
CA GLU A 206 -7.81 -9.66 3.75
C GLU A 206 -6.33 -9.35 3.45
N VAL A 207 -5.80 -8.26 3.98
CA VAL A 207 -4.38 -7.88 3.85
C VAL A 207 -3.48 -8.96 4.46
N SER A 208 -3.80 -9.44 5.65
CA SER A 208 -3.06 -10.53 6.31
C SER A 208 -3.08 -11.80 5.47
N LYS A 209 -4.26 -12.19 4.97
CA LYS A 209 -4.42 -13.35 4.08
C LYS A 209 -3.56 -13.21 2.83
N LYS A 210 -3.64 -12.08 2.11
CA LYS A 210 -2.85 -11.83 0.90
C LYS A 210 -1.36 -11.79 1.17
N THR A 211 -0.94 -11.19 2.26
CA THR A 211 0.48 -11.16 2.64
C THR A 211 1.00 -12.56 2.93
N ASN A 212 0.24 -13.38 3.67
CA ASN A 212 0.60 -14.77 3.95
C ASN A 212 0.60 -15.66 2.69
N GLU A 213 -0.31 -15.44 1.74
CA GLU A 213 -0.28 -16.10 0.42
C GLU A 213 1.04 -15.80 -0.32
N ILE A 214 1.51 -14.55 -0.30
CA ILE A 214 2.78 -14.16 -0.93
C ILE A 214 3.97 -14.79 -0.19
N LEU A 215 4.00 -14.70 1.14
CA LEU A 215 5.09 -15.24 1.97
C LEU A 215 5.17 -16.77 1.88
N SER A 216 4.04 -17.47 1.91
CA SER A 216 4.00 -18.93 1.71
C SER A 216 4.48 -19.34 0.31
N THR A 217 4.14 -18.55 -0.72
CA THR A 217 4.68 -18.75 -2.07
C THR A 217 6.20 -18.54 -2.07
N LEU A 218 6.70 -17.52 -1.36
CA LEU A 218 8.13 -17.28 -1.19
C LEU A 218 8.82 -18.50 -0.55
N HIS A 219 8.30 -18.98 0.57
CA HIS A 219 8.81 -20.14 1.29
C HIS A 219 8.80 -21.43 0.49
N THR A 220 7.70 -21.72 -0.21
CA THR A 220 7.54 -22.98 -0.93
C THR A 220 8.33 -22.99 -2.24
N SER A 221 8.44 -21.83 -2.91
CA SER A 221 9.00 -21.75 -4.26
C SER A 221 10.47 -21.39 -4.29
N PHE A 222 11.00 -20.73 -3.25
CA PHE A 222 12.33 -20.13 -3.30
C PHE A 222 13.21 -20.41 -2.08
N LEU A 223 12.72 -21.08 -1.03
CA LEU A 223 13.50 -21.35 0.18
C LEU A 223 13.78 -22.83 0.36
N ASP A 224 14.98 -23.14 0.86
CA ASP A 224 15.28 -24.44 1.44
C ASP A 224 14.51 -24.62 2.75
N SER A 225 13.80 -25.73 2.91
CA SER A 225 13.07 -26.04 4.14
C SER A 225 13.96 -26.16 5.37
N GLU A 226 15.25 -26.47 5.19
CA GLU A 226 16.18 -26.69 6.30
C GLU A 226 17.03 -25.47 6.66
N THR A 227 17.46 -24.67 5.68
CA THR A 227 18.47 -23.61 5.90
C THR A 227 17.91 -22.19 5.90
N ARG A 228 16.64 -21.96 5.53
CA ARG A 228 16.06 -20.62 5.27
C ARG A 228 16.96 -19.76 4.36
N ARG A 229 17.73 -20.41 3.48
CA ARG A 229 18.50 -19.76 2.42
C ARG A 229 17.69 -19.84 1.14
N ILE A 230 17.89 -18.85 0.27
CA ILE A 230 17.24 -18.86 -1.05
C ILE A 230 17.87 -19.96 -1.87
N LEU A 231 17.03 -20.88 -2.33
CA LEU A 231 17.41 -22.01 -3.16
C LEU A 231 17.75 -21.49 -4.55
N ASP A 232 19.03 -21.48 -4.87
CA ASP A 232 19.65 -21.40 -6.20
C ASP A 232 19.12 -20.34 -7.17
N ASP A 233 20.02 -19.43 -7.55
CA ASP A 233 19.88 -18.55 -8.70
C ASP A 233 19.51 -19.34 -9.98
N ASP A 234 19.95 -20.60 -10.09
CA ASP A 234 19.70 -21.50 -11.23
C ASP A 234 18.21 -21.91 -11.36
N ARG A 235 17.48 -22.19 -10.26
CA ARG A 235 16.03 -22.52 -10.33
C ARG A 235 15.17 -21.28 -10.59
N LEU A 236 15.68 -20.13 -10.17
CA LEU A 236 15.16 -18.80 -10.46
C LEU A 236 15.40 -18.39 -11.92
N GLU A 237 16.44 -18.85 -12.58
CA GLU A 237 16.64 -18.62 -14.01
C GLU A 237 15.80 -19.55 -14.88
N GLU A 238 15.69 -20.83 -14.52
CA GLU A 238 15.01 -21.85 -15.34
C GLU A 238 13.48 -21.62 -15.45
N ARG A 239 12.83 -21.04 -14.42
CA ARG A 239 11.39 -20.68 -14.48
C ARG A 239 11.10 -19.30 -15.07
N PHE A 240 12.09 -18.39 -15.10
CA PHE A 240 11.87 -16.97 -15.41
C PHE A 240 12.50 -16.52 -16.73
N ASN A 241 13.37 -17.32 -17.35
CA ASN A 241 13.90 -17.02 -18.69
C ASN A 241 12.85 -17.16 -19.81
N SER A 242 11.63 -17.62 -19.52
CA SER A 242 10.59 -17.84 -20.54
C SER A 242 9.70 -16.61 -20.84
N SER A 243 9.74 -15.53 -20.03
CA SER A 243 8.92 -14.32 -20.31
C SER A 243 9.34 -13.05 -19.54
N PRO A 244 9.23 -11.85 -20.14
CA PRO A 244 9.54 -10.56 -19.48
C PRO A 244 8.70 -10.28 -18.23
N SER A 245 7.44 -10.75 -18.21
CA SER A 245 6.51 -10.64 -17.08
C SER A 245 7.01 -11.35 -15.82
N SER A 246 7.91 -12.32 -16.01
CA SER A 246 8.44 -13.13 -14.94
C SER A 246 9.66 -12.44 -14.28
N LEU A 247 10.46 -11.66 -15.02
CA LEU A 247 11.61 -10.93 -14.45
C LEU A 247 11.19 -9.97 -13.33
N ASN A 248 10.12 -9.20 -13.53
CA ASN A 248 9.56 -8.31 -12.50
C ASN A 248 9.06 -9.09 -11.27
N LEU A 249 8.55 -10.30 -11.48
CA LEU A 249 8.10 -11.18 -10.40
C LEU A 249 9.28 -11.77 -9.62
N LYS A 250 10.37 -12.17 -10.31
CA LYS A 250 11.65 -12.57 -9.68
C LYS A 250 12.19 -11.41 -8.82
N GLN A 251 12.27 -10.21 -9.40
CA GLN A 251 12.77 -9.03 -8.68
C GLN A 251 11.92 -8.69 -7.46
N PHE A 252 10.60 -8.82 -7.56
CA PHE A 252 9.69 -8.63 -6.43
C PHE A 252 9.96 -9.63 -5.30
N TYR A 253 10.01 -10.93 -5.59
CA TYR A 253 10.28 -11.95 -4.57
C TYR A 253 11.68 -11.85 -3.99
N TRP A 254 12.68 -11.45 -4.78
CA TRP A 254 14.03 -11.17 -4.31
C TRP A 254 14.05 -10.03 -3.29
N ASN A 255 13.43 -8.90 -3.63
CA ASN A 255 13.30 -7.76 -2.72
C ASN A 255 12.50 -8.10 -1.47
N LEU A 256 11.45 -8.92 -1.60
CA LEU A 256 10.66 -9.39 -0.48
C LEU A 256 11.52 -10.24 0.46
N ALA A 257 12.35 -11.13 -0.09
CA ALA A 257 13.18 -11.98 0.73
C ALA A 257 14.27 -11.19 1.47
N LEU A 258 14.85 -10.16 0.83
CA LEU A 258 15.72 -9.19 1.50
C LEU A 258 14.99 -8.48 2.66
N ALA A 259 13.74 -8.05 2.46
CA ALA A 259 12.96 -7.35 3.46
C ALA A 259 12.63 -8.23 4.70
N GLU A 260 12.39 -9.53 4.48
CA GLU A 260 12.18 -10.51 5.55
C GLU A 260 13.47 -11.00 6.23
N GLY A 261 14.64 -10.56 5.75
CA GLY A 261 15.93 -10.88 6.36
C GLY A 261 16.44 -12.29 6.02
N PHE A 262 15.99 -12.87 4.90
CA PHE A 262 16.55 -14.12 4.41
C PHE A 262 18.01 -13.90 3.97
N LYS A 263 18.85 -14.90 4.24
CA LYS A 263 20.26 -14.88 3.88
C LYS A 263 20.45 -15.50 2.50
N PHE A 264 21.27 -14.83 1.70
CA PHE A 264 21.71 -15.25 0.38
C PHE A 264 23.09 -15.89 0.53
#